data_AF-A0A8D2FAQ4-F1
#
_entry.id   AF-A0A8D2FAQ4-F1
#
_cell.length_a   1.000
_cell.length_b   1.000
_cell.length_c   1.000
_cell.angle_alpha   90.00
_cell.angle_beta   90.00
_cell.angle_gamma   90.00
#
_symmetry.space_group_name_H-M   'P 1'
#
loop_
_entity.id
_entity.type
_entity.pdbx_description
1 polymer ?
#
loop_
_entity_poly.entity_id
_entity_poly.type
_entity_poly.pdbx_seq_one_letter_code
_entity_poly.pdbx_strand_id
1 'polypeptide(L)' 'MRLLFLLFLLLGCLIQTASGKKDRFHECEHMGGVCRHQKTHGCSILPAQCKSRYKHCCRL' A
#
# COMPACT_ATOMS: atom_id res chain seq x y z
N MET A 1 -26.25 -15.56 -23.03
CA MET A 1 -25.43 -16.27 -22.01
C MET A 1 -23.96 -15.86 -21.97
N ARG A 2 -23.26 -15.69 -23.11
CA ARG A 2 -21.84 -15.29 -23.13
C ARG A 2 -21.54 -13.89 -22.55
N LEU A 3 -22.47 -12.95 -22.71
CA LEU A 3 -22.30 -11.57 -22.24
C LEU A 3 -22.22 -11.46 -20.71
N LEU A 4 -23.09 -12.19 -20.00
CA LEU A 4 -23.11 -12.24 -18.54
C LEU A 4 -21.79 -12.79 -17.98
N PHE A 5 -21.24 -13.82 -18.62
CA PHE A 5 -19.97 -14.43 -18.23
C PHE A 5 -18.80 -13.45 -18.34
N LEU A 6 -18.74 -12.67 -19.42
CA LEU A 6 -17.75 -11.62 -19.60
C LEU A 6 -17.87 -10.53 -18.54
N LEU A 7 -19.10 -10.16 -18.17
CA LEU A 7 -19.39 -9.18 -17.11
C LEU A 7 -18.87 -9.65 -15.75
N PHE A 8 -19.10 -10.92 -15.38
CA PHE A 8 -18.57 -11.50 -14.14
C PHE A 8 -17.03 -11.53 -14.11
N LEU A 9 -16.40 -11.91 -15.22
CA LEU A 9 -14.94 -11.86 -15.37
C LEU A 9 -14.40 -10.43 -15.18
N LEU A 10 -15.03 -9.44 -15.81
CA LEU A 10 -14.63 -8.04 -15.68
C LEU A 10 -14.72 -7.56 -14.22
N LEU A 11 -15.81 -7.92 -13.54
CA LEU A 11 -16.05 -7.57 -12.14
C LEU A 11 -14.99 -8.19 -11.22
N GLY A 12 -14.65 -9.47 -11.43
CA GLY A 12 -13.60 -10.16 -10.68
C GLY A 12 -12.21 -9.53 -10.86
N CYS A 13 -11.88 -9.07 -12.07
CA CYS A 13 -10.62 -8.37 -12.36
C CYS A 13 -10.55 -6.99 -11.66
N LEU A 14 -11.66 -6.24 -11.64
CA LEU A 14 -11.75 -4.94 -10.97
C LEU A 14 -11.55 -5.07 -9.46
N ILE A 15 -12.16 -6.07 -8.83
CA ILE A 15 -12.07 -6.30 -7.37
C ILE A 15 -10.63 -6.64 -6.94
N GLN A 16 -9.94 -7.51 -7.69
CA GLN A 16 -8.54 -7.87 -7.42
C GLN A 16 -7.60 -6.65 -7.53
N THR A 17 -7.81 -5.83 -8.55
CA THR A 17 -6.99 -4.63 -8.78
C THR A 17 -7.18 -3.59 -7.67
N ALA A 18 -8.39 -3.47 -7.12
CA ALA A 18 -8.70 -2.56 -6.03
C ALA A 18 -8.11 -3.03 -4.68
N SER A 19 -8.09 -4.34 -4.43
CA SER A 19 -7.61 -4.91 -3.17
C SER A 19 -6.09 -4.75 -2.97
N GLY A 20 -5.30 -4.97 -4.03
CA GLY A 20 -3.82 -4.92 -3.94
C GLY A 20 -3.20 -3.56 -3.65
N LYS A 21 -3.98 -2.46 -3.72
CA LYS A 21 -3.50 -1.09 -3.48
C LYS A 21 -3.55 -0.68 -2.01
N LYS A 22 -4.36 -1.34 -1.18
CA LYS A 22 -4.62 -0.90 0.20
C LYS A 22 -3.58 -1.43 1.19
N ASP A 23 -3.04 -2.62 0.95
CA ASP A 23 -2.16 -3.33 1.88
C ASP A 23 -0.76 -2.71 2.02
N ARG A 24 -0.23 -2.12 0.94
CA ARG A 24 1.15 -1.57 0.91
C ARG A 24 1.40 -0.44 1.91
N PHE A 25 0.35 0.21 2.40
CA PHE A 25 0.48 1.34 3.34
C PHE A 25 0.58 0.91 4.80
N HIS A 26 0.24 -0.34 5.13
CA HIS A 26 0.34 -0.90 6.48
C HIS A 26 1.67 -1.62 6.72
N GLU A 27 2.44 -1.87 5.66
CA GLU A 27 3.73 -2.57 5.72
C GLU A 27 4.73 -1.88 6.65
N CYS A 28 4.74 -0.54 6.69
CA CYS A 28 5.58 0.22 7.62
C CYS A 28 5.24 -0.07 9.09
N GLU A 29 3.95 -0.14 9.42
CA GLU A 29 3.45 -0.41 10.77
C GLU A 29 3.67 -1.88 11.16
N HIS A 30 3.50 -2.81 10.21
CA HIS A 30 3.80 -4.24 10.39
C HIS A 30 5.29 -4.51 10.64
N MET A 31 6.19 -3.69 10.08
CA MET A 31 7.63 -3.77 10.36
C MET A 31 8.03 -3.11 11.70
N GLY A 32 7.07 -2.61 12.49
CA GLY A 32 7.33 -1.86 13.71
C GLY A 32 7.90 -0.45 13.46
N GLY A 33 7.71 0.07 12.25
CA GLY A 33 8.13 1.41 11.85
C GLY A 33 7.02 2.44 11.99
N VAL A 34 7.38 3.71 11.82
CA VAL A 34 6.49 4.87 11.86
C VAL A 34 6.74 5.77 10.65
N CYS A 35 5.66 6.25 10.03
CA CYS A 35 5.74 7.18 8.92
C CYS A 35 6.12 8.59 9.38
N ARG A 36 7.37 8.99 9.16
CA ARG A 36 7.90 10.33 9.48
C ARG A 36 8.05 11.16 8.21
N HIS A 37 8.19 12.47 8.38
CA HIS A 37 8.41 13.35 7.23
C HIS A 37 9.81 13.09 6.68
N GLN A 38 9.98 13.17 5.36
CA GLN A 38 11.29 12.96 4.71
C GLN A 38 12.44 13.85 5.24
N LYS A 39 12.12 14.96 5.90
CA LYS A 39 13.10 15.87 6.54
C LYS A 39 13.46 15.47 7.97
N THR A 40 12.84 14.45 8.54
CA THR A 40 13.18 13.95 9.88
C THR A 40 14.50 13.19 9.77
N HIS A 41 15.47 13.57 10.62
CA HIS A 41 16.77 12.92 10.73
C HIS A 41 16.85 12.08 12.01
N GLY A 42 17.81 11.14 12.08
CA GLY A 42 18.06 10.34 13.29
C GLY A 42 17.18 9.10 13.43
N CYS A 43 16.65 8.54 12.33
CA CYS A 43 15.95 7.25 12.31
C CYS A 43 16.58 6.32 11.26
N SER A 44 16.35 5.01 11.40
CA SER A 44 16.71 4.05 10.35
C SER A 44 15.60 3.97 9.31
N ILE A 45 15.89 4.34 8.06
CA ILE A 45 14.91 4.33 6.97
C ILE A 45 14.63 2.88 6.56
N LEU A 46 13.35 2.49 6.55
CA LEU A 46 12.87 1.17 6.15
C LEU A 46 12.37 1.20 4.70
N PRO A 47 12.52 0.08 3.94
CA PRO A 47 12.03 -0.04 2.57
C PRO A 47 10.51 -0.33 2.52
N ALA A 48 9.70 0.48 3.21
CA ALA A 48 8.25 0.37 3.24
C ALA A 48 7.58 1.68 2.81
N GLN A 49 6.44 1.59 2.13
CA GLN A 49 5.72 2.77 1.65
C GLN A 49 4.79 3.34 2.71
N CYS A 50 4.80 4.67 2.83
CA CYS A 50 3.82 5.41 3.60
C CYS A 50 2.70 5.91 2.68
N LYS A 51 1.50 6.11 3.25
CA LYS A 51 0.34 6.68 2.52
C LYS A 51 0.63 8.01 1.84
N SER A 52 1.56 8.80 2.39
CA SER A 52 1.99 10.07 1.83
C SER A 52 3.34 9.93 1.13
N ARG A 53 3.44 10.47 -0.09
CA ARG A 53 4.68 10.55 -0.87
C ARG A 53 5.77 11.42 -0.20
N TYR A 54 5.41 12.26 0.76
CA TYR A 54 6.36 13.13 1.48
C TYR A 54 6.85 12.53 2.80
N LYS A 55 6.45 11.28 3.08
CA LYS A 55 6.81 10.54 4.28
C LYS A 55 7.59 9.29 3.90
N HIS A 56 8.59 8.95 4.70
CA HIS A 56 9.26 7.66 4.63
C HIS A 56 8.98 6.86 5.89
N CYS A 57 9.12 5.54 5.81
CA CYS A 57 9.04 4.67 6.97
C CYS A 57 10.35 4.75 7.79
N CYS A 58 10.25 5.09 9.07
CA CYS A 58 11.36 5.13 10.02
C CYS A 58 11.22 4.00 11.05
N ARG A 59 12.31 3.32 11.39
CA ARG A 59 12.42 2.52 12.62
C ARG A 59 12.98 3.38 13.75
N LEU A 60 12.34 3.34 14.92
CA LEU A 60 12.89 3.88 16.17
C LEU A 60 14.02 2.99 16.66
#